data_AF-A0AAU0VTK3-F1
#
_entry.id   AF-A0AAU0VTK3-F1
#
_cell.length_a   1.000
_cell.length_b   1.000
_cell.length_c   1.000
_cell.angle_alpha   90.00
_cell.angle_beta   90.00
_cell.angle_gamma   90.00
#
_symmetry.space_group_name_H-M   'P 1'
#
loop_
_entity.id
_entity.type
_entity.pdbx_description
1 polymer ?
#
loop_
_entity_poly.entity_id
_entity_poly.type
_entity_poly.pdbx_seq_one_letter_code
_entity_poly.pdbx_strand_id
1 'polypeptide(L)'
;MSAPRTVRFAALAAAVGAVLLLGSAPAQAANGTVGTRETVCAQDLFVRTEPLGAWMGTLSKGQTFLVESKQSGWAYGFAYGDINRRGWVQDGWFC
;
A
#
# COMPACT_ATOMS: atom_id res chain seq x y z
N MET A 1 2.82 -54.94 -41.64
CA MET A 1 2.59 -53.68 -42.38
C MET A 1 2.68 -52.56 -41.35
N SER A 2 3.75 -51.78 -41.41
CA SER A 2 4.11 -50.74 -40.44
C SER A 2 3.43 -49.42 -40.76
N ALA A 3 3.01 -48.69 -39.72
CA ALA A 3 2.94 -47.22 -39.71
C ALA A 3 2.89 -46.70 -38.26
N PRO A 4 3.98 -46.11 -37.72
CA PRO A 4 3.91 -45.33 -36.50
C PRO A 4 3.43 -43.91 -36.82
N ARG A 5 2.34 -43.47 -36.17
CA ARG A 5 1.89 -42.08 -36.25
C ARG A 5 2.67 -41.24 -35.22
N THR A 6 3.41 -40.29 -35.77
CA THR A 6 4.29 -39.35 -35.11
C THR A 6 3.52 -38.20 -34.45
N VAL A 7 4.11 -37.70 -33.36
CA VAL A 7 4.02 -36.35 -32.76
C VAL A 7 2.67 -35.91 -32.16
N ARG A 8 2.70 -35.65 -30.85
CA ARG A 8 2.35 -34.32 -30.29
C ARG A 8 2.95 -34.17 -28.89
N PHE A 9 4.03 -33.37 -28.86
CA PHE A 9 4.52 -32.67 -27.70
C PHE A 9 3.36 -31.95 -27.00
N ALA A 10 3.21 -32.19 -25.69
CA ALA A 10 2.62 -31.23 -24.77
C ALA A 10 3.18 -31.53 -23.38
N ALA A 11 4.47 -31.20 -23.21
CA ALA A 11 4.99 -30.93 -21.89
C ALA A 11 4.39 -29.60 -21.39
N LEU A 12 4.37 -29.45 -20.06
CA LEU A 12 4.20 -28.21 -19.28
C LEU A 12 2.77 -27.81 -18.91
N ALA A 13 2.35 -28.24 -17.73
CA ALA A 13 1.65 -27.36 -16.78
C ALA A 13 2.08 -27.73 -15.36
N ALA A 14 3.32 -27.35 -15.02
CA ALA A 14 3.83 -27.41 -13.66
C ALA A 14 3.18 -26.32 -12.81
N ALA A 15 2.91 -26.68 -11.56
CA ALA A 15 2.25 -25.91 -10.52
C ALA A 15 2.94 -24.59 -10.13
N VAL A 16 2.14 -23.56 -9.83
CA VAL A 16 2.42 -22.46 -8.86
C VAL A 16 1.03 -21.98 -8.41
N GLY A 17 0.62 -21.92 -7.16
CA GLY A 17 1.34 -21.75 -5.89
C GLY A 17 0.59 -20.65 -5.13
N ALA A 18 -0.04 -21.03 -4.02
CA ALA A 18 -0.86 -20.16 -3.18
C ALA A 18 -0.09 -18.92 -2.68
N VAL A 19 -0.58 -17.71 -2.97
CA VAL A 19 -0.17 -16.49 -2.26
C VAL A 19 -1.34 -15.50 -2.22
N LEU A 20 -2.22 -15.63 -1.23
CA LEU A 20 -3.17 -14.55 -0.87
C LEU A 20 -3.14 -14.21 0.63
N LEU A 21 -2.06 -14.56 1.33
CA LEU A 21 -1.78 -14.04 2.67
C LEU A 21 -1.22 -12.62 2.58
N LEU A 22 -1.99 -11.70 1.99
CA LEU A 22 -1.76 -10.27 2.20
C LEU A 22 -2.26 -9.97 3.61
N GLY A 23 -1.30 -9.92 4.53
CA GLY A 23 -1.53 -9.77 5.96
C GLY A 23 -2.46 -8.60 6.28
N SER A 24 -3.51 -8.89 7.04
CA SER A 24 -4.21 -7.87 7.82
C SER A 24 -3.24 -7.36 8.89
N ALA A 25 -2.45 -6.33 8.56
CA ALA A 25 -1.76 -5.54 9.57
C ALA A 25 -2.81 -5.09 10.60
N PRO A 26 -2.50 -5.16 11.91
CA PRO A 26 -3.47 -4.79 12.94
C PRO A 26 -3.90 -3.35 12.67
N ALA A 27 -5.17 -3.02 12.90
CA ALA A 27 -5.58 -1.64 12.98
C ALA A 27 -4.95 -1.08 14.27
N GLN A 28 -3.74 -0.52 14.20
CA GLN A 28 -3.24 0.33 15.27
C GLN A 28 -4.22 1.49 15.33
N ALA A 29 -4.93 1.58 16.46
CA ALA A 29 -6.03 2.51 16.66
C ALA A 29 -5.50 3.95 16.59
N ALA A 30 -5.38 4.47 15.37
CA ALA A 30 -4.94 5.81 15.01
C ALA A 30 -3.53 6.19 15.49
N ASN A 31 -2.72 6.82 14.64
CA ASN A 31 -1.53 7.51 15.18
C ASN A 31 -1.23 8.86 14.56
N GLY A 32 -2.24 9.57 14.04
CA GLY A 32 -2.12 10.98 13.70
C GLY A 32 -2.96 11.86 14.61
N THR A 33 -2.37 12.93 15.14
CA THR A 33 -3.05 13.97 15.92
C THR A 33 -3.40 15.14 15.00
N VAL A 34 -4.69 15.50 14.95
CA VAL A 34 -5.14 16.64 14.14
C VAL A 34 -4.44 17.92 14.59
N GLY A 35 -3.89 18.67 13.64
CA GLY A 35 -3.11 19.88 13.87
C GLY A 35 -1.61 19.63 14.09
N THR A 36 -1.18 18.37 14.19
CA THR A 36 0.22 18.00 14.42
C THR A 36 0.88 17.54 13.14
N ARG A 37 2.15 17.91 12.98
CA ARG A 37 3.05 17.37 11.95
C ARG A 37 3.72 16.12 12.50
N GLU A 38 3.24 14.98 12.05
CA GLU A 38 3.70 13.67 12.50
C GLU A 38 4.85 13.16 11.63
N THR A 39 5.67 12.26 12.17
CA THR A 39 6.74 11.58 11.45
C THR A 39 6.27 10.19 11.00
N VAL A 40 6.53 9.84 9.74
CA VAL A 40 6.17 8.53 9.20
C VAL A 40 7.15 7.47 9.73
N CYS A 41 6.65 6.41 10.37
CA CYS A 41 7.48 5.28 10.81
C CYS A 41 7.34 4.05 9.92
N ALA A 42 6.27 3.97 9.13
CA ALA A 42 6.16 2.95 8.09
C ALA A 42 7.33 3.10 7.08
N GLN A 43 7.77 1.97 6.52
CA GLN A 43 8.76 2.01 5.44
C GLN A 43 8.17 2.73 4.23
N ASP A 44 6.93 2.38 3.89
CA ASP A 44 6.15 2.97 2.81
C ASP A 44 4.75 3.32 3.32
N LEU A 45 4.37 4.60 3.22
CA LEU A 45 3.03 5.09 3.52
C LEU A 45 2.43 5.74 2.27
N PHE A 46 1.38 5.12 1.73
CA PHE A 46 0.80 5.55 0.46
C PHE A 46 -0.10 6.77 0.62
N VAL A 47 0.20 7.82 -0.14
CA VAL A 47 -0.64 9.01 -0.29
C VAL A 47 -1.63 8.77 -1.43
N ARG A 48 -2.89 9.07 -1.20
CA ARG A 48 -4.01 8.84 -2.12
C ARG A 48 -4.88 10.07 -2.30
N THR A 49 -5.64 10.10 -3.39
CA THR A 49 -6.59 11.20 -3.70
C THR A 49 -7.79 11.22 -2.76
N GLU A 50 -8.20 10.06 -2.27
CA GLU A 50 -9.30 9.81 -1.32
C GLU A 50 -9.05 8.47 -0.59
N PRO A 51 -9.78 8.15 0.49
CA PRO A 51 -9.73 6.82 1.10
C PRO A 51 -9.93 5.72 0.07
N LEU A 52 -8.98 4.78 -0.02
CA LEU A 52 -8.93 3.71 -1.05
C LEU A 52 -8.87 4.20 -2.52
N GLY A 53 -8.69 5.51 -2.75
CA GLY A 53 -8.60 6.10 -4.08
C GLY A 53 -7.27 5.88 -4.80
N ALA A 54 -7.10 6.59 -5.91
CA ALA A 54 -5.89 6.52 -6.73
C ALA A 54 -4.63 6.85 -5.92
N TRP A 55 -3.56 6.11 -6.17
CA TRP A 55 -2.25 6.36 -5.58
C TRP A 55 -1.62 7.62 -6.19
N MET A 56 -1.10 8.48 -5.32
CA MET A 56 -0.43 9.73 -5.70
C MET A 56 1.08 9.66 -5.48
N GLY A 57 1.52 8.77 -4.60
CA GLY A 57 2.93 8.59 -4.26
C GLY A 57 3.09 7.97 -2.88
N THR A 58 4.33 7.87 -2.43
CA THR A 58 4.69 7.19 -1.18
C THR A 58 5.50 8.12 -0.30
N LEU A 59 5.15 8.19 0.98
CA LEU A 59 5.99 8.73 2.02
C LEU A 59 6.84 7.62 2.62
N SER A 60 8.15 7.84 2.67
CA SER A 60 9.10 6.92 3.27
C SER A 60 9.31 7.23 4.76
N LYS A 61 9.85 6.24 5.49
CA LYS A 61 10.23 6.40 6.89
C LYS A 61 11.06 7.66 7.14
N GLY A 62 10.69 8.45 8.14
CA GLY A 62 11.34 9.70 8.51
C GLY A 62 10.83 10.95 7.78
N GLN A 63 10.03 10.80 6.72
CA GLN A 63 9.27 11.93 6.16
C GLN A 63 8.13 12.33 7.09
N THR A 64 7.47 13.44 6.80
CA THR A 64 6.49 14.03 7.72
C THR A 64 5.16 14.35 7.04
N PHE A 65 4.09 14.31 7.83
CA PHE A 65 2.72 14.55 7.36
C PHE A 65 1.99 15.42 8.38
N LEU A 66 1.45 16.57 7.94
CA LEU A 66 0.55 17.37 8.77
C LEU A 66 -0.85 16.78 8.70
N VAL A 67 -1.40 16.35 9.83
CA VAL A 67 -2.77 15.82 9.90
C VAL A 67 -3.75 16.99 10.04
N GLU A 68 -4.61 17.20 9.06
CA GLU A 68 -5.64 18.25 9.04
C GLU A 68 -7.02 17.71 9.44
N SER A 69 -7.34 16.45 9.09
CA SER A 69 -8.58 15.78 9.51
C SER A 69 -8.44 14.26 9.45
N LYS A 70 -9.43 13.55 10.00
CA LYS A 70 -9.45 12.08 10.08
C LYS A 70 -10.83 11.54 9.78
N GLN A 71 -10.89 10.44 9.05
CA GLN A 71 -12.13 9.76 8.70
C GLN A 71 -11.90 8.26 8.50
N SER A 72 -12.67 7.43 9.21
CA SER A 72 -12.75 5.98 8.98
C SER A 72 -11.41 5.26 8.79
N GLY A 73 -10.42 5.56 9.64
CA GLY A 73 -9.07 4.95 9.58
C GLY A 73 -8.08 5.62 8.61
N TRP A 74 -8.44 6.77 8.06
CA TRP A 74 -7.59 7.58 7.19
C TRP A 74 -7.32 8.95 7.81
N ALA A 75 -6.12 9.47 7.56
CA ALA A 75 -5.73 10.83 7.88
C ALA A 75 -5.60 11.64 6.58
N TYR A 76 -6.23 12.82 6.55
CA TYR A 76 -6.08 13.80 5.48
C TYR A 76 -5.17 14.92 5.95
N GLY A 77 -4.37 15.46 5.03
CA GLY A 77 -3.58 16.65 5.26
C GLY A 77 -2.40 16.75 4.30
N PHE A 78 -1.31 17.39 4.73
CA PHE A 78 -0.20 17.75 3.84
C PHE A 78 1.00 16.79 3.97
N ALA A 79 1.37 16.15 2.87
CA ALA A 79 2.53 15.27 2.77
C ALA A 79 3.78 16.07 2.39
N TYR A 80 4.75 16.18 3.32
CA TYR A 80 6.03 16.84 3.07
C TYR A 80 7.07 15.86 2.51
N GLY A 81 8.06 16.37 1.79
CA GLY A 81 9.15 15.56 1.24
C GLY A 81 8.96 15.36 -0.25
N ASP A 82 8.82 14.12 -0.72
CA ASP A 82 8.80 13.84 -2.16
C ASP A 82 7.46 14.20 -2.83
N ILE A 83 6.39 14.27 -2.06
CA ILE A 83 5.03 14.51 -2.57
C ILE A 83 4.70 16.01 -2.62
N ASN A 84 4.99 16.74 -1.53
CA ASN A 84 4.66 18.17 -1.33
C ASN A 84 3.24 18.55 -1.77
N ARG A 85 2.25 17.72 -1.41
CA ARG A 85 0.84 17.92 -1.77
C ARG A 85 -0.06 17.37 -0.67
N ARG A 86 -1.30 17.86 -0.64
CA ARG A 86 -2.36 17.27 0.20
C ARG A 86 -2.86 15.94 -0.35
N GLY A 87 -3.24 15.05 0.55
CA GLY A 87 -3.83 13.76 0.22
C GLY A 87 -4.23 12.97 1.46
N TRP A 88 -4.61 11.71 1.23
CA TRP A 88 -5.06 10.77 2.25
C TRP A 88 -4.02 9.68 2.46
N VAL A 89 -3.71 9.38 3.72
CA VAL A 89 -2.87 8.26 4.12
C VAL A 89 -3.61 7.39 5.11
N GLN A 90 -3.25 6.10 5.16
CA GLN A 90 -3.78 5.22 6.19
C GLN A 90 -3.28 5.70 7.55
N ASP A 91 -4.18 5.84 8.51
CA ASP A 91 -3.80 6.24 9.87
C ASP A 91 -3.18 5.05 10.63
N GLY A 92 -2.39 5.32 11.67
CA GLY A 92 -1.73 4.30 12.49
C GLY A 92 -0.24 4.06 12.16
N TRP A 93 0.32 4.83 11.22
CA TRP A 93 1.69 4.65 10.71
C TRP A 93 2.66 5.77 11.08
N PHE A 94 2.28 6.61 12.04
CA PHE A 94 3.13 7.68 12.54
C PHE A 94 3.69 7.46 13.95
N CYS A 95 4.68 8.29 14.27
CA CYS A 95 5.44 8.51 15.50
C CYS A 95 5.86 9.99 15.50
#